data_AF-A0A359HGD3-F1
#
_entry.id   AF-A0A359HGD3-F1
#
_cell.length_a   1.000
_cell.length_b   1.000
_cell.length_c   1.000
_cell.angle_alpha   90.00
_cell.angle_beta   90.00
_cell.angle_gamma   90.00
#
_symmetry.space_group_name_H-M   'P 1'
#
loop_
_entity.id
_entity.type
_entity.pdbx_description
1 polymer ?
#
loop_
_entity_poly.entity_id
_entity_poly.type
_entity_poly.pdbx_seq_one_letter_code
_entity_poly.pdbx_strand_id
1 'polypeptide(L)'
;MPKRKVIALMIDPERLASLRQVRAERLGTKQAGYADIETIRREVTYAYQLFDRRRDWPLLDVTAKPIEEAAAEIATIIRRKPPHD
;
A
#
# COMPACT_ATOMS: atom_id res chain seq x y z
N MET A 1 18.53 7.60 -4.75
CA MET A 1 17.77 8.29 -3.68
C MET A 1 18.27 7.82 -2.32
N PRO A 2 18.27 8.66 -1.28
CA PRO A 2 18.61 8.21 0.08
C PRO A 2 17.62 7.14 0.53
N LYS A 3 18.15 6.01 1.01
CA LYS A 3 17.46 4.72 1.15
C LYS A 3 16.24 4.71 2.10
N ARG A 4 16.10 5.71 2.98
CA ARG A 4 14.99 5.86 3.96
C ARG A 4 13.82 6.76 3.51
N LYS A 5 13.72 7.10 2.21
CA LYS A 5 12.58 7.89 1.67
C LYS A 5 11.49 7.05 1.00
N VAL A 6 11.64 5.72 0.97
CA VAL A 6 10.67 4.81 0.34
C VAL A 6 10.05 3.93 1.41
N ILE A 7 8.73 3.87 1.42
CA ILE A 7 7.92 3.03 2.32
C ILE A 7 7.00 2.18 1.45
N ALA A 8 6.99 0.89 1.71
CA ALA A 8 6.15 -0.07 1.01
C ALA A 8 4.79 -0.18 1.71
N LEU A 9 3.71 0.21 1.01
CA LEU A 9 2.36 0.10 1.54
C LEU A 9 1.74 -1.24 1.15
N MET A 10 1.22 -1.94 2.14
CA MET A 10 0.54 -3.23 1.98
C MET A 10 -0.95 -3.06 2.23
N ILE A 11 -1.76 -3.78 1.46
CA ILE A 11 -3.20 -3.80 1.63
C ILE A 11 -3.73 -5.20 1.33
N ASP A 12 -4.70 -5.65 2.11
CA ASP A 12 -5.45 -6.87 1.85
C ASP A 12 -6.19 -6.79 0.49
N PRO A 13 -6.10 -7.82 -0.37
CA PRO A 13 -6.76 -7.83 -1.68
C PRO A 13 -8.29 -7.69 -1.61
N GLU A 14 -8.97 -8.32 -0.65
CA GLU A 14 -10.44 -8.25 -0.52
C GLU A 14 -10.87 -6.85 -0.11
N ARG A 15 -10.11 -6.23 0.78
CA ARG A 15 -10.31 -4.83 1.17
C ARG A 15 -10.12 -3.87 -0.01
N LEU A 16 -9.05 -4.08 -0.80
CA LEU A 16 -8.79 -3.28 -1.98
C LEU A 16 -9.88 -3.45 -3.04
N ALA A 17 -10.37 -4.67 -3.26
CA ALA A 17 -11.49 -4.96 -4.17
C ALA A 17 -12.75 -4.20 -3.75
N SER A 18 -13.12 -4.29 -2.48
CA SER A 18 -14.26 -3.56 -1.91
C SER A 18 -14.15 -2.05 -2.12
N LEU A 19 -12.98 -1.47 -1.87
CA LEU A 19 -12.73 -0.03 -2.07
C LEU A 19 -12.81 0.38 -3.55
N ARG A 20 -12.24 -0.43 -4.44
CA ARG A 20 -12.28 -0.20 -5.89
C ARG A 20 -13.70 -0.33 -6.44
N GLN A 21 -14.50 -1.27 -5.94
CA GLN A 21 -15.90 -1.42 -6.31
C GLN A 21 -16.71 -0.15 -5.97
N VAL A 22 -16.62 0.32 -4.72
CA VAL A 22 -17.30 1.56 -4.29
C VAL A 22 -16.88 2.77 -5.13
N ARG A 23 -15.59 2.86 -5.48
CA ARG A 23 -15.09 3.93 -6.35
C ARG A 23 -15.61 3.82 -7.78
N ALA A 24 -15.62 2.62 -8.36
CA ALA A 24 -16.13 2.38 -9.70
C ALA A 24 -17.61 2.77 -9.82
N GLU A 25 -18.42 2.41 -8.82
CA GLU A 25 -19.83 2.78 -8.71
C GLU A 25 -20.00 4.31 -8.64
N ARG A 26 -19.23 4.98 -7.78
CA ARG A 26 -19.29 6.45 -7.63
C ARG A 26 -18.84 7.21 -8.87
N LEU A 27 -17.86 6.68 -9.61
CA LEU A 27 -17.30 7.31 -10.80
C LEU A 27 -18.04 6.94 -12.09
N GLY A 28 -19.09 6.11 -12.01
CA GLY A 28 -19.81 5.60 -13.18
C GLY A 28 -18.93 4.83 -14.16
N THR A 29 -17.76 4.35 -13.70
CA THR A 29 -16.73 3.75 -14.56
C THR A 29 -16.77 2.24 -14.43
N LYS A 30 -17.06 1.56 -15.54
CA LYS A 30 -16.95 0.09 -15.63
C LYS A 30 -15.63 -0.28 -16.32
N GLN A 31 -14.50 -0.03 -15.66
CA GLN A 31 -13.23 -0.56 -16.13
C GLN A 31 -13.18 -2.07 -15.85
N ALA A 32 -13.12 -2.86 -16.91
CA ALA A 32 -12.94 -4.30 -16.82
C ALA A 32 -11.66 -4.61 -16.02
N GLY A 33 -11.76 -5.49 -15.03
CA GLY A 33 -10.63 -5.91 -14.19
C GLY A 33 -10.26 -4.96 -13.05
N TYR A 34 -10.81 -3.74 -12.97
CA TYR A 34 -10.42 -2.77 -11.93
C TYR A 34 -10.70 -3.27 -10.50
N ALA A 35 -11.90 -3.81 -10.28
CA ALA A 35 -12.33 -4.36 -8.99
C ALA A 35 -12.35 -5.91 -8.98
N ASP A 36 -11.77 -6.55 -10.00
CA ASP A 36 -11.71 -8.01 -10.08
C ASP A 36 -10.69 -8.56 -9.09
N ILE A 37 -11.13 -9.48 -8.23
CA ILE A 37 -10.31 -10.00 -7.13
C ILE A 37 -9.06 -10.73 -7.63
N GLU A 38 -9.16 -11.49 -8.73
CA GLU A 38 -8.03 -12.22 -9.30
C GLU A 38 -6.96 -11.28 -9.86
N THR A 39 -7.40 -10.20 -10.52
CA THR A 39 -6.52 -9.14 -10.99
C THR A 39 -5.83 -8.43 -9.84
N ILE A 40 -6.57 -8.09 -8.80
CA ILE A 40 -6.04 -7.43 -7.60
C ILE A 40 -5.04 -8.35 -6.88
N ARG A 41 -5.33 -9.64 -6.73
CA ARG A 41 -4.41 -10.62 -6.11
C ARG A 41 -3.08 -10.67 -6.86
N ARG A 42 -3.10 -10.65 -8.20
CA ARG A 42 -1.86 -10.60 -9.01
C ARG A 42 -1.09 -9.29 -8.77
N GLU A 43 -1.76 -8.14 -8.72
CA GLU A 43 -1.13 -6.85 -8.45
C GLU A 43 -0.46 -6.80 -7.06
N VAL A 44 -1.19 -7.22 -6.02
CA VAL A 44 -0.69 -7.23 -4.64
C VAL A 44 0.48 -8.22 -4.49
N THR A 45 0.36 -9.41 -5.11
CA THR A 45 1.45 -10.40 -5.11
C THR A 45 2.71 -9.85 -5.76
N TYR A 46 2.57 -9.18 -6.92
CA TYR A 46 3.70 -8.54 -7.58
C TYR A 46 4.35 -7.46 -6.71
N ALA A 47 3.55 -6.64 -6.02
CA ALA A 47 4.06 -5.64 -5.09
C ALA A 47 4.86 -6.29 -3.94
N TYR A 48 4.35 -7.36 -3.34
CA TYR A 48 5.05 -8.08 -2.26
C TYR A 48 6.36 -8.71 -2.73
N GLN A 49 6.40 -9.26 -3.94
CA GLN A 49 7.64 -9.75 -4.53
C GLN A 49 8.69 -8.64 -4.73
N LEU A 50 8.25 -7.43 -5.08
CA LEU A 50 9.14 -6.27 -5.16
C LEU A 50 9.65 -5.85 -3.79
N PHE A 51 8.78 -5.86 -2.78
CA PHE A 51 9.12 -5.48 -1.42
C PHE A 51 10.10 -6.45 -0.77
N ASP A 52 9.95 -7.76 -1.01
CA ASP A 52 10.88 -8.78 -0.49
C ASP A 52 12.32 -8.59 -1.03
N ARG A 53 12.45 -8.10 -2.27
CA ARG A 53 13.75 -7.72 -2.86
C ARG A 53 14.33 -6.42 -2.29
N ARG A 54 13.54 -5.64 -1.53
CA ARG A 54 13.87 -4.32 -0.97
C ARG A 54 13.69 -4.32 0.54
N ARG A 55 14.47 -5.15 1.23
CA ARG A 55 14.46 -5.27 2.70
C ARG A 55 14.85 -3.98 3.44
N ASP A 56 15.37 -2.99 2.73
CA ASP A 56 15.68 -1.65 3.26
C ASP A 56 14.44 -0.74 3.34
N TRP A 57 13.30 -1.13 2.76
CA TRP A 57 12.06 -0.36 2.81
C TRP A 57 11.19 -0.81 3.99
N PRO A 58 10.81 0.11 4.88
CA PRO A 58 9.80 -0.17 5.89
C PRO A 58 8.48 -0.59 5.22
N LEU A 59 7.87 -1.65 5.74
CA LEU A 59 6.55 -2.10 5.34
C LEU A 59 5.50 -1.49 6.27
N LEU A 60 4.43 -0.97 5.67
CA LEU A 60 3.29 -0.41 6.39
C LEU A 60 2.00 -1.02 5.84
N ASP A 61 1.32 -1.80 6.67
CA ASP A 61 -0.04 -2.27 6.35
C ASP A 61 -1.05 -1.13 6.57
N VAL A 62 -1.82 -0.83 5.54
CA VAL A 62 -2.85 0.22 5.50
C VAL A 62 -4.27 -0.33 5.37
N THR A 63 -4.47 -1.66 5.48
CA THR A 63 -5.75 -2.35 5.23
C THR A 63 -6.94 -1.73 5.98
N ALA A 64 -6.77 -1.47 7.27
CA ALA A 64 -7.82 -0.94 8.13
C ALA A 64 -7.51 0.47 8.65
N LYS A 65 -6.53 1.16 8.06
CA LYS A 65 -6.06 2.45 8.57
C LYS A 65 -6.71 3.62 7.83
N PRO A 66 -7.20 4.64 8.55
CA PRO A 66 -7.51 5.95 7.96
C PRO A 66 -6.27 6.58 7.33
N ILE A 67 -6.49 7.54 6.42
CA ILE A 67 -5.40 8.23 5.72
C ILE A 67 -4.52 9.00 6.72
N GLU A 68 -5.15 9.60 7.72
CA GLU A 68 -4.52 10.40 8.77
C GLU A 68 -3.57 9.54 9.63
N GLU A 69 -4.02 8.34 10.01
CA GLU A 69 -3.23 7.41 10.81
C GLU A 69 -2.04 6.87 10.01
N ALA A 70 -2.27 6.44 8.76
CA ALA A 70 -1.21 5.98 7.87
C ALA A 70 -0.16 7.10 7.64
N ALA A 71 -0.59 8.35 7.47
CA ALA A 71 0.30 9.49 7.30
C ALA A 71 1.13 9.78 8.56
N ALA A 72 0.52 9.71 9.75
CA ALA A 72 1.23 9.88 11.02
C ALA A 72 2.31 8.81 11.25
N GLU A 73 1.99 7.56 10.88
CA GLU A 73 2.94 6.45 10.97
C GLU A 73 4.09 6.59 9.97
N ILE A 74 3.79 6.95 8.71
CA ILE A 74 4.79 7.31 7.70
C ILE A 74 5.72 8.41 8.20
N ALA A 75 5.17 9.49 8.76
CA ALA A 75 5.97 10.59 9.30
C ALA A 75 6.88 10.14 10.44
N THR A 76 6.39 9.24 11.30
CA THR A 76 7.16 8.65 12.40
C THR A 76 8.31 7.78 11.88
N ILE A 77 8.05 6.94 10.87
CA ILE A 77 9.06 6.09 10.22
C ILE A 77 10.17 6.96 9.61
N ILE A 78 9.82 8.05 8.92
CA ILE A 78 10.79 8.97 8.30
C ILE A 78 11.61 9.72 9.35
N ARG A 79 10.99 10.12 10.47
CA ARG A 79 11.63 10.88 11.55
C ARG A 79 12.59 10.06 12.41
N ARG A 80 12.47 8.73 12.44
CA ARG A 80 13.40 7.87 13.19
C ARG A 80 14.81 7.95 12.57
N LYS A 81 15.66 8.81 13.15
CA LYS A 81 17.12 8.76 12.99
C LYS A 81 17.65 7.43 13.56
N PRO A 82 18.66 6.78 12.94
CA PRO A 82 19.33 5.65 13.57
C PRO A 82 19.94 6.08 14.92
N PRO A 83 19.96 5.21 15.94
CA PRO A 83 20.86 5.42 17.07
C PRO A 83 22.30 5.29 16.53
N HIS A 84 23.12 6.32 16.77
CA HIS A 84 24.50 6.52 16.32
C HIS A 84 24.69 7.00 14.87
N ASP A 85 24.91 8.32 14.74
CA ASP A 85 26.05 8.89 14.00
C ASP A 85 27.14 9.23 15.03
#